data_AF-A0A0U5H071-F1
#
_entry.id   AF-A0A0U5H071-F1
#
_cell.length_a   1.000
_cell.length_b   1.000
_cell.length_c   1.000
_cell.angle_alpha   90.00
_cell.angle_beta   90.00
_cell.angle_gamma   90.00
#
_symmetry.space_group_name_H-M   'P 1'
#
loop_
_entity.id
_entity.type
_entity.pdbx_description
1 polymer ?
#
loop_
_entity_poly.entity_id
_entity_poly.type
_entity_poly.pdbx_seq_one_letter_code
_entity_poly.pdbx_strand_id
1 'polypeptide(L)'
;MALDLSVLPSLAAVAVLLAVSAYFSSTEIALFSLTDERIAALAGEDERGPELKRLRDDPHRLLVTILVGNNVVNIAVSSILTVLLVTYLPPELAVVGTTLVATSLVLVCGEILPKSWGLANAESWALTTARPLKYIALALWPLVAFFDAITRRLAGATGGSPHIEQELLEEE
;
A
#
# COMPACT_ATOMS: atom_id res chain seq x y z
N MET A 1 28.81 -6.66 22.52
CA MET A 1 28.38 -6.08 21.24
C MET A 1 27.15 -5.25 21.53
N ALA A 2 27.34 -3.96 21.85
CA ALA A 2 26.22 -3.08 22.17
C ALA A 2 25.54 -2.68 20.86
N LEU A 3 24.20 -2.71 20.82
CA LEU A 3 23.46 -1.95 19.82
C LEU A 3 23.83 -0.49 20.06
N ASP A 4 24.59 0.06 19.13
CA ASP A 4 25.02 1.44 19.20
C ASP A 4 23.79 2.35 19.02
N LEU A 5 23.78 3.52 19.67
CA LEU A 5 22.62 4.43 19.63
C LEU A 5 22.26 4.84 18.19
N SER A 6 23.23 4.72 17.27
CA SER A 6 23.12 4.93 15.83
C SER A 6 22.14 3.99 15.12
N VAL A 7 21.72 2.88 15.72
CA VAL A 7 20.75 1.93 15.14
C VAL A 7 19.30 2.34 15.39
N LEU A 8 19.04 3.06 16.49
CA LEU A 8 17.69 3.46 16.88
C LEU A 8 16.93 4.25 15.79
N PRO A 9 17.55 5.20 15.07
CA PRO A 9 16.88 5.90 13.97
C PRO A 9 16.43 4.96 12.86
N SER A 10 17.26 3.96 12.50
CA SER A 10 16.92 2.99 11.46
C SER A 10 15.77 2.07 11.88
N LEU A 11 15.79 1.60 13.14
CA LEU A 11 14.69 0.78 13.68
C LEU A 11 13.39 1.58 13.79
N ALA A 12 13.46 2.84 14.23
CA ALA A 12 12.31 3.73 14.27
C ALA A 12 11.76 4.00 12.86
N ALA A 13 12.63 4.23 11.89
CA ALA A 13 12.24 4.40 10.49
C ALA A 13 11.56 3.13 9.94
N VAL A 14 12.10 1.94 10.20
CA VAL A 14 11.48 0.67 9.81
C VAL A 14 10.10 0.50 10.46
N ALA A 15 9.96 0.80 11.75
CA ALA A 15 8.68 0.70 12.44
C ALA A 15 7.62 1.65 11.84
N VAL A 16 8.00 2.90 11.55
CA VAL A 16 7.11 3.87 10.89
C VAL A 16 6.75 3.39 9.49
N LEU A 17 7.73 2.92 8.70
CA LEU A 17 7.48 2.41 7.36
C LEU A 17 6.56 1.19 7.37
N LEU A 18 6.73 0.25 8.31
CA LEU A 18 5.80 -0.88 8.46
C LEU A 18 4.38 -0.41 8.80
N ALA A 19 4.22 0.63 9.61
CA ALA A 19 2.89 1.22 9.87
C ALA A 19 2.29 1.86 8.61
N VAL A 20 3.11 2.50 7.77
CA VAL A 20 2.66 3.06 6.48
C VAL A 20 2.29 1.95 5.49
N SER A 21 3.07 0.87 5.42
CA SER A 21 2.76 -0.34 4.63
C SER A 21 1.43 -0.95 5.07
N ALA A 22 1.24 -1.09 6.39
CA ALA A 22 -0.01 -1.56 6.99
C ALA A 22 -1.20 -0.67 6.63
N TYR A 23 -1.02 0.65 6.64
CA TYR A 23 -2.04 1.60 6.19
C TYR A 23 -2.44 1.33 4.73
N PHE A 24 -1.49 1.22 3.80
CA PHE A 24 -1.83 0.98 2.39
C PHE A 24 -2.52 -0.37 2.18
N SER A 25 -1.98 -1.44 2.75
CA SER A 25 -2.54 -2.80 2.62
C SER A 25 -3.94 -2.94 3.24
N SER A 26 -4.19 -2.34 4.41
CA SER A 26 -5.53 -2.36 5.02
C SER A 26 -6.53 -1.50 4.24
N THR A 27 -6.07 -0.36 3.68
CA THR A 27 -6.89 0.54 2.86
C THR A 27 -7.27 -0.10 1.54
N GLU A 28 -6.36 -0.82 0.89
CA GLU A 28 -6.61 -1.61 -0.32
C GLU A 28 -7.82 -2.53 -0.11
N ILE A 29 -7.73 -3.44 0.85
CA ILE A 29 -8.78 -4.42 1.07
C ILE A 29 -10.08 -3.76 1.54
N ALA A 30 -10.03 -2.76 2.42
CA ALA A 30 -11.23 -2.06 2.87
C ALA A 30 -11.98 -1.34 1.73
N LEU A 31 -11.26 -0.77 0.76
CA LEU A 31 -11.87 -0.07 -0.37
C LEU A 31 -12.38 -1.01 -1.46
N PHE A 32 -11.67 -2.11 -1.71
CA PHE A 32 -11.99 -3.04 -2.79
C PHE A 32 -12.90 -4.19 -2.36
N SER A 33 -13.17 -4.37 -1.05
CA SER A 33 -14.15 -5.35 -0.56
C SER A 33 -15.57 -4.80 -0.41
N LEU A 34 -15.80 -3.51 -0.71
CA LEU A 34 -17.11 -2.87 -0.61
C LEU A 34 -17.74 -2.77 -2.00
N THR A 35 -19.02 -3.12 -2.11
CA THR A 35 -19.79 -2.97 -3.35
C THR A 35 -20.05 -1.50 -3.66
N ASP A 36 -20.31 -1.19 -4.93
CA ASP A 36 -20.56 0.18 -5.36
C ASP A 36 -21.87 0.75 -4.77
N GLU A 37 -22.89 -0.08 -4.54
CA GLU A 37 -24.11 0.33 -3.82
C GLU A 37 -23.78 0.72 -2.38
N ARG A 38 -22.88 -0.01 -1.71
CA ARG A 38 -22.52 0.31 -0.33
C ARG A 38 -21.71 1.60 -0.27
N ILE A 39 -20.78 1.81 -1.19
CA ILE A 39 -20.06 3.08 -1.33
C ILE A 39 -21.03 4.24 -1.59
N ALA A 40 -22.04 4.03 -2.44
CA ALA A 40 -23.06 5.04 -2.72
C ALA A 40 -23.94 5.36 -1.50
N ALA A 41 -24.30 4.35 -0.70
CA ALA A 41 -25.01 4.54 0.57
C ALA A 41 -24.18 5.34 1.58
N LEU A 42 -22.91 4.95 1.78
CA LEU A 42 -21.98 5.64 2.67
C LEU A 42 -21.75 7.11 2.27
N ALA A 43 -21.83 7.43 0.97
CA ALA A 43 -21.75 8.80 0.47
C ALA A 43 -22.90 9.71 0.93
N GLY A 44 -24.05 9.14 1.29
CA GLY A 44 -25.18 9.87 1.87
C GLY A 44 -25.24 9.80 3.41
N GLU A 45 -24.64 8.77 4.02
CA GLU A 45 -24.72 8.50 5.46
C GLU A 45 -23.61 9.17 6.29
N ASP A 46 -22.43 9.41 5.71
CA ASP A 46 -21.26 9.95 6.42
C ASP A 46 -20.63 11.15 5.69
N GLU A 47 -20.16 12.15 6.44
CA GLU A 47 -19.52 13.36 5.89
C GLU A 47 -18.22 13.10 5.10
N ARG A 48 -17.60 11.93 5.28
CA ARG A 48 -16.40 11.47 4.55
C ARG A 48 -16.78 10.67 3.31
N GLY A 49 -18.01 10.14 3.26
CA GLY A 49 -18.51 9.30 2.18
C GLY A 49 -18.41 9.91 0.77
N PRO A 50 -18.69 11.21 0.56
CA PRO A 50 -18.50 11.82 -0.76
C PRO A 50 -17.06 11.77 -1.26
N GLU A 51 -16.07 11.85 -0.37
CA GLU A 51 -14.65 11.74 -0.76
C GLU A 51 -14.26 10.29 -1.02
N LEU A 52 -14.78 9.35 -0.22
CA LEU A 52 -14.64 7.92 -0.47
C LEU A 52 -15.16 7.54 -1.87
N LYS A 53 -16.36 8.01 -2.22
CA LYS A 53 -16.94 7.81 -3.55
C LYS A 53 -16.06 8.39 -4.67
N ARG A 54 -15.56 9.62 -4.51
CA ARG A 54 -14.64 10.24 -5.50
C ARG A 54 -13.36 9.46 -5.74
N LEU A 55 -12.83 8.80 -4.72
CA LEU A 55 -11.68 7.91 -4.89
C LEU A 55 -12.05 6.67 -5.68
N ARG A 56 -13.24 6.13 -5.45
CA ARG A 56 -13.78 4.94 -6.13
C ARG A 56 -14.26 5.21 -7.56
N ASP A 57 -14.51 6.46 -7.95
CA ASP A 57 -14.89 6.83 -9.32
C ASP A 57 -13.79 6.47 -10.36
N ASP A 58 -12.53 6.34 -9.93
CA ASP A 58 -11.40 5.86 -10.75
C ASP A 58 -10.63 4.75 -9.98
N PRO A 59 -11.19 3.52 -9.92
CA PRO A 59 -10.66 2.45 -9.09
C PRO A 59 -9.30 1.96 -9.61
N HIS A 60 -9.05 2.07 -10.92
CA HIS A 60 -7.75 1.75 -11.50
C HIS A 60 -6.65 2.66 -10.96
N ARG A 61 -6.83 3.99 -11.08
CA ARG A 61 -5.83 4.95 -10.59
C ARG A 61 -5.68 4.88 -9.07
N LEU A 62 -6.78 4.61 -8.36
CA LEU A 62 -6.78 4.36 -6.93
C LEU A 62 -5.90 3.15 -6.57
N LEU A 63 -6.10 2.00 -7.24
CA LEU A 63 -5.31 0.80 -7.00
C LEU A 63 -3.83 1.06 -7.29
N VAL A 64 -3.52 1.64 -8.44
CA VAL A 64 -2.12 1.97 -8.81
C VAL A 64 -1.47 2.86 -7.75
N THR A 65 -2.20 3.85 -7.22
CA THR A 65 -1.69 4.73 -6.16
C THR A 65 -1.35 3.93 -4.89
N ILE A 66 -2.24 3.06 -4.44
CA ILE A 66 -2.06 2.25 -3.24
C ILE A 66 -0.90 1.26 -3.45
N LEU A 67 -0.86 0.57 -4.58
CA LEU A 67 0.20 -0.38 -4.93
C LEU A 67 1.57 0.28 -5.00
N VAL A 68 1.68 1.42 -5.68
CA VAL A 68 2.95 2.17 -5.77
C VAL A 68 3.39 2.62 -4.38
N GLY A 69 2.49 3.20 -3.58
CA GLY A 69 2.78 3.63 -2.22
C GLY A 69 3.29 2.49 -1.34
N ASN A 70 2.58 1.36 -1.34
CA ASN A 70 2.95 0.19 -0.55
C ASN A 70 4.32 -0.38 -0.97
N ASN A 71 4.53 -0.53 -2.29
CA ASN A 71 5.79 -1.11 -2.80
C ASN A 71 6.99 -0.22 -2.51
N VAL A 72 6.87 1.10 -2.64
CA VAL A 72 7.95 2.04 -2.30
C VAL A 72 8.35 1.88 -0.84
N VAL A 73 7.36 1.79 0.05
CA VAL A 73 7.58 1.61 1.50
C VAL A 73 8.23 0.26 1.81
N ASN A 74 7.75 -0.83 1.21
CA ASN A 74 8.30 -2.17 1.40
C ASN A 74 9.76 -2.26 0.92
N ILE A 75 10.08 -1.66 -0.22
CA ILE A 75 11.46 -1.57 -0.74
C ILE A 75 12.34 -0.73 0.20
N ALA A 76 11.80 0.37 0.75
CA ALA A 76 12.53 1.20 1.71
C ALA A 76 12.86 0.42 3.01
N VAL A 77 11.90 -0.37 3.53
CA VAL A 77 12.14 -1.25 4.69
C VAL A 77 13.29 -2.22 4.41
N SER A 78 13.24 -2.93 3.27
CA SER A 78 14.28 -3.88 2.88
C SER A 78 15.64 -3.20 2.70
N SER A 79 15.66 -2.00 2.10
CA SER A 79 16.89 -1.24 1.87
C SER A 79 17.55 -0.80 3.18
N ILE A 80 16.77 -0.26 4.13
CA ILE A 80 17.27 0.16 5.45
C ILE A 80 17.78 -1.05 6.24
N LEU A 81 17.02 -2.16 6.24
CA LEU A 81 17.46 -3.38 6.90
C LEU A 81 18.74 -3.93 6.28
N THR A 82 18.92 -3.84 4.96
CA THR A 82 20.14 -4.29 4.27
C THR A 82 21.35 -3.50 4.76
N VAL A 83 21.25 -2.17 4.76
CA VAL A 83 22.32 -1.29 5.26
C VAL A 83 22.64 -1.58 6.72
N LEU A 84 21.62 -1.81 7.53
CA LEU A 84 21.78 -2.15 8.93
C LEU A 84 22.52 -3.48 9.10
N LEU A 85 22.07 -4.55 8.43
CA LEU A 85 22.61 -5.89 8.61
C LEU A 85 24.03 -6.03 8.07
N VAL A 86 24.38 -5.35 6.97
CA VAL A 86 25.76 -5.33 6.43
C VAL A 86 26.76 -4.72 7.41
N THR A 87 26.31 -3.89 8.35
CA THR A 87 27.19 -3.32 9.40
C THR A 87 27.59 -4.37 10.45
N TYR A 88 26.80 -5.44 10.61
CA TYR A 88 26.98 -6.44 11.67
C TYR A 88 27.28 -7.85 11.16
N LEU A 89 27.02 -8.14 9.90
CA LEU A 89 27.17 -9.45 9.27
C LEU A 89 28.05 -9.34 8.02
N PRO A 90 28.75 -10.42 7.64
CA PRO A 90 29.36 -10.51 6.32
C PRO A 90 28.31 -10.24 5.21
N PRO A 91 28.66 -9.54 4.12
CA PRO A 91 27.68 -9.11 3.11
C PRO A 91 26.78 -10.23 2.58
N GLU A 92 27.33 -11.41 2.33
CA GLU A 92 26.60 -12.59 1.85
C GLU A 92 25.51 -13.03 2.84
N LEU A 93 25.83 -13.08 4.13
CA LEU A 93 24.90 -13.43 5.20
C LEU A 93 23.91 -12.29 5.49
N ALA A 94 24.33 -11.04 5.32
CA ALA A 94 23.47 -9.87 5.50
C ALA A 94 22.35 -9.81 4.46
N VAL A 95 22.63 -10.18 3.20
CA VAL A 95 21.62 -10.23 2.14
C VAL A 95 20.58 -11.32 2.44
N VAL A 96 21.02 -12.53 2.79
CA VAL A 96 20.10 -13.63 3.17
C VAL A 96 19.29 -13.26 4.41
N GLY A 97 19.96 -12.75 5.45
CA GLY A 97 19.31 -12.31 6.69
C GLY A 97 18.29 -11.20 6.44
N THR A 98 18.61 -10.20 5.61
CA THR A 98 17.68 -9.13 5.29
C THR A 98 16.50 -9.65 4.51
N THR A 99 16.73 -10.55 3.54
CA THR A 99 15.65 -11.12 2.73
C THR A 99 14.64 -11.82 3.61
N LEU A 100 15.11 -12.65 4.55
CA LEU A 100 14.24 -13.37 5.48
C LEU A 100 13.53 -12.45 6.47
N VAL A 101 14.25 -11.50 7.07
CA VAL A 101 13.70 -10.61 8.10
C VAL A 101 12.74 -9.59 7.49
N ALA A 102 13.14 -8.90 6.42
CA ALA A 102 12.32 -7.89 5.76
C ALA A 102 11.04 -8.53 5.21
N THR A 103 11.14 -9.67 4.53
CA THR A 103 9.96 -10.39 3.99
C THR A 103 9.03 -10.81 5.13
N SER A 104 9.56 -11.40 6.21
CA SER A 104 8.72 -11.81 7.34
C SER A 104 8.00 -10.62 8.00
N LEU A 105 8.72 -9.50 8.22
CA LEU A 105 8.14 -8.31 8.82
C LEU A 105 7.09 -7.66 7.92
N VAL A 106 7.39 -7.49 6.63
CA VAL A 106 6.46 -6.90 5.66
C VAL A 106 5.23 -7.79 5.49
N LEU A 107 5.41 -9.10 5.28
CA LEU A 107 4.27 -10.01 5.12
C LEU A 107 3.39 -10.05 6.35
N VAL A 108 3.95 -10.18 7.55
CA VAL A 108 3.12 -10.30 8.76
C VAL A 108 2.54 -8.95 9.15
N CYS A 109 3.39 -7.93 9.32
CA CYS A 109 2.99 -6.65 9.90
C CYS A 109 2.49 -5.63 8.89
N GLY A 110 2.97 -5.68 7.65
CA GLY A 110 2.60 -4.75 6.58
C GLY A 110 1.46 -5.26 5.70
N GLU A 111 1.29 -6.57 5.55
CA GLU A 111 0.34 -7.14 4.58
C GLU A 111 -0.74 -8.02 5.21
N ILE A 112 -0.41 -9.19 5.76
CA ILE A 112 -1.37 -10.21 6.20
C ILE A 112 -2.26 -9.68 7.34
N LEU A 113 -1.65 -9.20 8.44
CA LEU A 113 -2.44 -8.70 9.58
C LEU A 113 -3.27 -7.45 9.21
N PRO A 114 -2.69 -6.43 8.53
CA PRO A 114 -3.46 -5.25 8.15
C PRO A 114 -4.58 -5.54 7.16
N LYS A 115 -4.37 -6.44 6.19
CA LYS A 115 -5.42 -6.85 5.24
C LYS A 115 -6.58 -7.53 5.95
N SER A 116 -6.29 -8.46 6.87
CA SER A 116 -7.32 -9.13 7.67
C SER A 116 -8.12 -8.14 8.53
N TRP A 117 -7.43 -7.19 9.16
CA TRP A 117 -8.08 -6.16 9.96
C TRP A 117 -8.90 -5.17 9.11
N GLY A 118 -8.36 -4.77 7.94
CA GLY A 118 -9.03 -3.89 6.99
C GLY A 118 -10.33 -4.49 6.48
N LEU A 119 -10.32 -5.79 6.15
CA LEU A 119 -11.53 -6.52 5.74
C LEU A 119 -12.60 -6.53 6.85
N ALA A 120 -12.20 -6.81 8.09
CA ALA A 120 -13.12 -6.85 9.23
C ALA A 120 -13.72 -5.48 9.58
N ASN A 121 -13.08 -4.38 9.15
CA ASN A 121 -13.48 -3.00 9.48
C ASN A 121 -13.72 -2.16 8.22
N ALA A 122 -14.07 -2.79 7.09
CA ALA A 122 -14.00 -2.21 5.75
C ALA A 122 -14.68 -0.83 5.65
N GLU A 123 -15.94 -0.71 6.07
CA GLU A 123 -16.69 0.55 5.95
C GLU A 123 -16.07 1.70 6.75
N SER A 124 -15.82 1.47 8.04
CA SER A 124 -15.25 2.49 8.93
C SER A 124 -13.86 2.91 8.45
N TRP A 125 -13.05 1.93 8.02
CA TRP A 125 -11.69 2.18 7.55
C TRP A 125 -11.65 2.86 6.18
N ALA A 126 -12.52 2.48 5.24
CA ALA A 126 -12.65 3.16 3.96
C ALA A 126 -13.01 4.65 4.15
N LEU A 127 -13.92 4.95 5.08
CA LEU A 127 -14.29 6.33 5.41
C LEU A 127 -13.16 7.11 6.07
N THR A 128 -12.44 6.54 7.04
CA THR A 128 -11.32 7.23 7.73
C THR A 128 -10.14 7.49 6.80
N THR A 129 -9.85 6.57 5.89
CA THR A 129 -8.67 6.61 5.00
C THR A 129 -8.90 7.46 3.75
N ALA A 130 -10.14 7.76 3.38
CA ALA A 130 -10.46 8.52 2.17
C ALA A 130 -9.72 9.88 2.08
N ARG A 131 -9.80 10.71 3.12
CA ARG A 131 -9.14 12.03 3.09
C ARG A 131 -7.61 11.93 3.07
N PRO A 132 -6.94 11.15 3.95
CA PRO A 132 -5.50 10.95 3.86
C PRO A 132 -5.06 10.39 2.50
N LEU A 133 -5.79 9.42 1.95
CA LEU A 133 -5.45 8.79 0.68
C LEU A 133 -5.53 9.78 -0.49
N LYS A 134 -6.48 10.72 -0.49
CA LYS A 134 -6.53 11.81 -1.47
C LYS A 134 -5.24 12.62 -1.53
N TYR A 135 -4.70 13.02 -0.36
CA TYR A 135 -3.45 13.80 -0.31
C TYR A 135 -2.26 12.98 -0.75
N ILE A 136 -2.22 11.69 -0.39
CA ILE A 136 -1.20 10.76 -0.86
C ILE A 136 -1.28 10.61 -2.39
N ALA A 137 -2.47 10.43 -2.95
CA ALA A 137 -2.69 10.33 -4.40
C ALA A 137 -2.25 11.59 -5.14
N LEU A 138 -2.42 12.77 -4.54
CA LEU A 138 -1.92 14.03 -5.09
C LEU A 138 -0.39 14.09 -5.04
N ALA A 139 0.23 13.72 -3.91
CA ALA A 139 1.68 13.71 -3.76
C ALA A 139 2.37 12.70 -4.68
N LEU A 140 1.76 11.52 -4.88
CA LEU A 140 2.26 10.45 -5.73
C LEU A 140 1.84 10.59 -7.20
N TRP A 141 1.02 11.59 -7.54
CA TRP A 141 0.52 11.79 -8.90
C TRP A 141 1.58 11.71 -10.01
N PRO A 142 2.75 12.37 -9.93
CA PRO A 142 3.73 12.29 -11.02
C PRO A 142 4.28 10.87 -11.21
N LEU A 143 4.46 10.13 -10.12
CA LEU A 143 4.96 8.75 -10.14
C LEU A 143 3.88 7.79 -10.66
N VAL A 144 2.65 7.95 -10.21
CA VAL A 144 1.49 7.17 -10.66
C VAL A 144 1.26 7.39 -12.15
N ALA A 145 1.26 8.64 -12.63
CA ALA A 145 1.09 8.96 -14.04
C ALA A 145 2.18 8.34 -14.92
N PHE A 146 3.42 8.29 -14.42
CA PHE A 146 4.53 7.62 -15.10
C PHE A 146 4.30 6.11 -15.23
N PHE A 147 3.97 5.42 -14.14
CA PHE A 147 3.72 3.98 -14.16
C PHE A 147 2.49 3.64 -15.01
N ASP A 148 1.42 4.41 -14.88
CA ASP A 148 0.19 4.23 -15.64
C ASP A 148 0.43 4.38 -17.16
N ALA A 149 1.28 5.34 -17.57
CA ALA A 149 1.71 5.47 -18.96
C ALA A 149 2.51 4.24 -19.46
N ILE A 150 3.34 3.64 -18.62
CA ILE A 150 4.08 2.41 -18.94
C ILE A 150 3.11 1.24 -19.04
N THR A 151 2.24 1.05 -18.06
CA THR A 151 1.27 -0.05 -18.01
C THR A 151 0.38 -0.04 -19.24
N ARG A 152 -0.18 1.12 -19.63
CA ARG A 152 -1.00 1.22 -20.84
C ARG A 152 -0.24 0.84 -22.12
N ARG A 153 1.03 1.22 -22.24
CA ARG A 153 1.86 0.86 -23.40
C ARG A 153 2.18 -0.63 -23.45
N LEU A 154 2.47 -1.23 -22.29
CA LEU A 154 2.78 -2.65 -22.20
C LEU A 154 1.52 -3.51 -22.38
N ALA A 155 0.40 -3.14 -21.76
CA ALA A 155 -0.89 -3.81 -21.89
C ALA A 155 -1.39 -3.81 -23.34
N GLY A 156 -1.24 -2.68 -24.06
CA GLY A 156 -1.54 -2.60 -25.49
C GLY A 156 -0.65 -3.51 -26.36
N ALA A 157 0.56 -3.83 -25.91
CA ALA A 157 1.46 -4.76 -26.61
C ALA A 157 1.17 -6.24 -26.29
N THR A 158 0.62 -6.54 -25.11
CA THR A 158 0.32 -7.91 -24.65
C THR A 158 -1.15 -8.31 -24.82
N GLY A 159 -2.03 -7.38 -25.21
CA GLY A 159 -3.47 -7.61 -25.34
C GLY A 159 -4.24 -7.59 -24.00
N GLY A 160 -3.64 -7.06 -22.93
CA GLY A 160 -4.29 -6.94 -21.63
C GLY A 160 -5.22 -5.73 -21.53
N SER A 161 -6.32 -5.84 -20.78
CA SER A 161 -7.15 -4.71 -20.39
C SER A 161 -6.49 -3.99 -19.22
N PRO A 162 -6.23 -2.67 -19.30
CA PRO A 162 -5.62 -1.95 -18.19
C PRO A 162 -6.61 -1.67 -17.04
N HIS A 163 -7.90 -2.04 -17.13
CA HIS A 163 -8.92 -1.68 -16.13
C HIS A 163 -9.62 -2.91 -15.53
N ILE A 164 -8.87 -3.96 -15.21
CA ILE A 164 -9.42 -5.22 -14.65
C ILE A 164 -10.14 -4.95 -13.32
N GLU A 165 -9.71 -3.93 -12.58
CA GLU A 165 -10.33 -3.55 -11.32
C GLU A 165 -11.78 -3.09 -11.50
N GLN A 166 -12.12 -2.44 -12.61
CA GLN A 166 -13.51 -2.05 -12.89
C GLN A 166 -14.38 -3.26 -13.18
N GLU A 167 -13.87 -4.20 -13.99
CA GLU A 167 -14.60 -5.44 -14.34
C GLU A 167 -14.93 -6.27 -13.08
N LEU A 168 -13.98 -6.39 -12.13
CA LEU A 168 -14.19 -7.12 -10.87
C LEU A 168 -15.25 -6.48 -9.96
N LEU A 169 -15.38 -5.15 -10.02
CA LEU A 169 -16.34 -4.41 -9.21
C LEU A 169 -17.74 -4.38 -9.85
N GLU A 170 -17.83 -4.55 -11.17
CA GLU A 170 -19.10 -4.64 -11.91
C GLU A 170 -19.72 -6.05 -11.86
N GLU A 171 -18.94 -7.08 -11.54
CA GLU A 171 -19.41 -8.47 -11.43
C GLU A 171 -19.99 -8.85 -10.05
N GLU A 172 -19.75 -8.05 -9.00
CA GLU A 172 -20.26 -8.25 -7.62
C GLU A 172 -21.50 -7.40 -7.30
#